data_AF-A0A5K1DCG3-F1
#
_entry.id   AF-A0A5K1DCG3-F1
#
_cell.length_a   1.000
_cell.length_b   1.000
_cell.length_c   1.000
_cell.angle_alpha   90.00
_cell.angle_beta   90.00
_cell.angle_gamma   90.00
#
_symmetry.space_group_name_H-M   'P 1'
#
loop_
_entity.id
_entity.type
_entity.pdbx_description
1 polymer ?
#
loop_
_entity_poly.entity_id
_entity_poly.type
_entity_poly.pdbx_seq_one_letter_code
_entity_poly.pdbx_strand_id
1 'polypeptide(L)' 'SASAATVALFGVTTDLLVYVDQRYHIQGIKLAQMTNTMTALISLAPVAGAVFCDSFLGCFRTISISLLLSFV' A
#
# COMPACT_ATOMS: atom_id res chain seq x y z
N SER A 1 -1.70 10.54 -12.84
CA SER A 1 -0.52 10.49 -11.94
C SER A 1 -0.50 9.18 -11.15
N ALA A 2 -0.46 8.03 -11.84
CA ALA A 2 -0.41 6.71 -11.20
C ALA A 2 0.93 6.00 -11.46
N SER A 3 1.59 6.34 -12.58
CA SER A 3 2.88 5.78 -12.99
C SER A 3 4.03 6.10 -12.05
N ALA A 4 4.07 7.30 -11.46
CA ALA A 4 5.15 7.70 -10.54
C ALA A 4 5.17 6.85 -9.25
N ALA A 5 3.98 6.53 -8.71
CA ALA A 5 3.88 5.71 -7.50
C ALA A 5 4.34 4.27 -7.77
N THR A 6 3.97 3.70 -8.91
CA THR A 6 4.40 2.37 -9.32
C THR A 6 5.93 2.32 -9.47
N VAL A 7 6.54 3.31 -10.13
CA VAL A 7 8.00 3.38 -10.30
C VAL A 7 8.71 3.51 -8.94
N ALA A 8 8.22 4.36 -8.04
CA ALA A 8 8.80 4.52 -6.72
C ALA A 8 8.70 3.23 -5.87
N LEU A 9 7.56 2.54 -5.94
CA LEU A 9 7.36 1.26 -5.25
C LEU A 9 8.31 0.21 -5.80
N PHE A 10 8.45 0.09 -7.12
CA PHE A 10 9.39 -0.86 -7.72
C PHE A 10 10.83 -0.57 -7.33
N GLY A 11 11.28 0.69 -7.40
CA GLY A 11 12.63 1.09 -7.01
C GLY A 11 12.97 0.75 -5.56
N VAL A 12 12.12 1.17 -4.61
CA VAL A 12 12.30 0.86 -3.19
C VAL A 12 12.29 -0.65 -2.93
N THR A 13 11.41 -1.40 -3.60
CA THR A 13 11.32 -2.84 -3.41
C THR A 13 12.58 -3.54 -3.92
N THR A 14 13.12 -3.12 -5.07
CA THR A 14 14.36 -3.68 -5.63
C THR A 14 15.59 -3.37 -4.77
N ASP A 15 15.73 -2.12 -4.31
CA ASP A 15 16.84 -1.73 -3.44
C ASP A 15 16.80 -2.50 -2.11
N LEU A 16 15.61 -2.65 -1.52
CA LEU A 16 15.43 -3.43 -0.31
C LEU A 16 15.72 -4.93 -0.53
N LEU A 17 15.32 -5.47 -1.68
CA LEU A 17 15.58 -6.88 -2.01
C LEU A 17 17.07 -7.17 -2.11
N VAL A 18 17.82 -6.30 -2.80
CA VAL A 18 19.29 -6.43 -2.93
C VAL A 18 19.96 -6.29 -1.57
N TYR A 19 19.50 -5.36 -0.72
CA TYR A 19 20.03 -5.21 0.63
C TYR A 19 19.84 -6.47 1.48
N VAL A 20 18.65 -7.09 1.42
CA VAL A 20 18.34 -8.31 2.16
C VAL A 20 19.12 -9.50 1.62
N ASP A 21 19.27 -9.61 0.29
CA ASP A 21 20.09 -10.64 -0.36
C ASP A 21 21.56 -10.57 0.10
N GLN A 22 22.16 -9.37 0.05
CA GLN A 22 23.55 -9.16 0.47
C GLN A 22 23.78 -9.40 1.96
N ARG A 23 22.82 -9.05 2.81
CA ARG A 23 22.98 -9.15 4.28
C ARG A 23 22.75 -10.56 4.83
N TYR A 24 21.87 -11.33 4.21
CA TYR A 24 21.45 -12.62 4.76
C TYR A 24 21.83 -13.84 3.92
N HIS A 25 22.48 -13.66 2.75
CA HIS A 25 22.96 -14.74 1.86
C HIS A 25 21.92 -15.86 1.70
N ILE A 26 20.66 -15.45 1.54
CA ILE A 26 19.52 -16.35 1.65
C ILE A 26 19.44 -17.16 0.36
N GLN A 27 19.47 -18.49 0.47
CA GLN A 27 19.22 -19.40 -0.66
C GLN A 27 17.92 -19.00 -1.39
N GLY A 28 17.99 -18.88 -2.73
CA GLY A 28 17.02 -18.17 -3.58
C GLY A 28 15.54 -18.54 -3.42
N ILE A 29 15.22 -19.71 -2.85
CA ILE A 29 13.84 -20.15 -2.55
C ILE A 29 13.16 -19.21 -1.54
N LYS A 30 13.87 -18.79 -0.48
CA LYS A 30 13.31 -17.93 0.56
C LYS A 30 13.29 -16.45 0.14
N LEU A 31 14.17 -16.05 -0.79
CA LEU A 31 14.12 -14.75 -1.45
C LEU A 31 12.87 -14.63 -2.33
N ALA A 32 12.62 -15.64 -3.17
CA ALA A 32 11.44 -15.68 -4.03
C ALA A 32 10.12 -15.61 -3.23
N GLN A 33 10.05 -16.31 -2.08
CA GLN A 33 8.88 -16.26 -1.22
C GLN A 33 8.66 -14.86 -0.62
N MET A 34 9.74 -14.17 -0.20
CA MET A 34 9.64 -12.79 0.25
C MET A 34 9.19 -11.86 -0.88
N THR A 35 9.75 -11.99 -2.08
CA THR A 35 9.34 -11.16 -3.22
C THR A 35 7.87 -11.37 -3.57
N ASN A 36 7.39 -12.62 -3.64
CA ASN A 36 5.98 -12.91 -3.87
C ASN A 36 5.07 -12.31 -2.78
N THR A 37 5.52 -12.33 -1.53
CA THR A 37 4.79 -11.71 -0.41
C THR A 37 4.74 -10.19 -0.54
N MET A 38 5.86 -9.55 -0.93
CA MET A 38 5.92 -8.11 -1.16
C MET A 38 5.04 -7.71 -2.34
N THR A 39 5.05 -8.45 -3.45
CA THR A 39 4.18 -8.21 -4.60
C THR A 39 2.70 -8.35 -4.25
N ALA A 40 2.34 -9.30 -3.39
CA ALA A 40 0.98 -9.43 -2.87
C ALA A 40 0.56 -8.21 -2.02
N LEU A 41 1.45 -7.72 -1.15
CA LEU A 41 1.21 -6.52 -0.34
C LEU A 41 1.09 -5.26 -1.19
N ILE A 42 1.95 -5.07 -2.19
CA ILE A 42 1.90 -3.94 -3.12
C ILE A 42 0.60 -3.94 -3.93
N SER A 43 0.03 -5.12 -4.23
CA SER A 43 -1.25 -5.25 -4.92
C SER A 43 -2.46 -5.03 -4.00
N LEU A 44 -2.33 -5.37 -2.71
CA LEU A 44 -3.40 -5.22 -1.71
C LEU A 44 -3.44 -3.80 -1.09
N ALA A 45 -2.30 -3.13 -1.01
CA ALA A 45 -2.17 -1.79 -0.42
C ALA A 45 -3.06 -0.71 -1.08
N PRO A 46 -3.23 -0.65 -2.41
CA PRO A 46 -4.17 0.27 -3.06
C PRO A 46 -5.63 -0.06 -2.71
N VAL A 47 -5.98 -1.34 -2.61
CA VAL A 47 -7.35 -1.76 -2.26
C VAL A 47 -7.68 -1.38 -0.83
N ALA A 48 -6.78 -1.66 0.12
CA ALA A 48 -6.93 -1.24 1.51
C ALA A 48 -6.95 0.29 1.63
N GLY A 49 -6.06 0.99 0.92
CA GLY A 49 -6.04 2.45 0.87
C GLY A 49 -7.30 3.05 0.25
N ALA A 50 -7.89 2.41 -0.76
CA ALA A 50 -9.15 2.83 -1.37
C ALA A 50 -10.34 2.66 -0.41
N VAL A 51 -10.43 1.53 0.30
CA VAL A 51 -11.47 1.31 1.33
C VAL A 51 -11.33 2.31 2.47
N PHE A 52 -10.09 2.60 2.89
CA PHE A 52 -9.81 3.61 3.91
C PHE A 52 -10.20 5.01 3.40
N CYS A 53 -9.82 5.38 2.18
CA CYS A 53 -10.23 6.66 1.59
C CYS A 53 -11.75 6.77 1.41
N ASP A 54 -12.44 5.71 1.03
CA ASP A 54 -13.91 5.70 0.91
C ASP A 54 -14.58 5.88 2.28
N SER A 55 -14.06 5.18 3.30
CA SER A 55 -14.53 5.30 4.67
C SER A 55 -14.20 6.67 5.28
N PHE A 56 -13.05 7.28 4.99
CA PHE A 56 -12.64 8.55 5.59
C PHE A 56 -13.15 9.77 4.81
N LEU A 57 -13.05 9.81 3.47
CA LEU A 57 -13.56 10.93 2.67
C LEU A 57 -15.07 10.85 2.45
N GLY A 58 -15.64 9.65 2.42
CA GLY A 58 -17.08 9.41 2.37
C GLY A 58 -17.71 9.64 3.73
N CYS A 59 -17.38 8.84 4.75
CA CYS A 59 -18.10 8.92 6.04
C CYS A 59 -17.85 10.23 6.78
N PHE A 60 -16.63 10.81 6.79
CA PHE A 60 -16.40 12.07 7.50
C PHE A 60 -17.22 13.22 6.89
N ARG A 61 -17.38 13.23 5.56
CA ARG A 61 -18.21 14.22 4.86
C ARG A 61 -19.69 13.97 5.11
N THR A 62 -20.16 12.73 5.06
CA THR A 62 -21.57 12.37 5.30
C THR A 62 -21.99 12.64 6.75
N ILE A 63 -21.14 12.32 7.73
CA ILE A 63 -21.38 12.57 9.15
C ILE A 63 -21.47 14.08 9.42
N SER A 64 -20.56 14.86 8.85
CA SER A 64 -20.53 16.32 9.03
C SER A 64 -21.78 17.00 8.43
N ILE A 65 -22.22 16.58 7.24
CA ILE A 65 -23.46 17.08 6.61
C ILE A 65 -24.69 16.69 7.44
N SER A 66 -24.75 15.45 7.93
CA SER A 66 -25.88 14.98 8.74
C SER A 66 -25.98 15.71 10.08
N LEU A 67 -24.84 16.04 10.69
CA LEU A 67 -24.79 16.82 11.93
C LEU A 67 -25.25 18.27 11.71
N LEU A 68 -24.82 18.90 10.61
CA LEU A 68 -25.25 20.26 10.24
C LEU A 68 -26.76 20.31 9.93
N LEU A 69 -27.29 19.32 9.22
CA LEU A 69 -28.72 19.19 8.91
C LEU A 69 -29.59 18.92 10.14
N SER A 70 -29.05 18.25 11.17
CA SER A 70 -29.81 17.94 12.39
C SER A 70 -29.84 19.10 13.39
N PHE A 71 -28.92 20.06 13.24
CA PHE A 71 -28.81 21.23 14.12
C PHE A 71 -29.61 22.44 13.62
N VAL A 72 -29.93 22.50 12.32
CA VAL A 72 -30.76 23.55 11.70
C VAL A 72 -32.26 23.24 11.85
#